data_AF-A0A6J2KLE5-F1
#
_entry.id   AF-A0A6J2KLE5-F1
#
_cell.length_a   1.000
_cell.length_b   1.000
_cell.length_c   1.000
_cell.angle_alpha   90.00
_cell.angle_beta   90.00
_cell.angle_gamma   90.00
#
_symmetry.space_group_name_H-M   'P 1'
#
loop_
_entity.id
_entity.type
_entity.pdbx_description
1 polymer ?
#
loop_
_entity_poly.entity_id
_entity_poly.type
_entity_poly.pdbx_seq_one_letter_code
_entity_poly.pdbx_strand_id
1 'polypeptide(L)'
;MANNYGLSDAELNLIKTQASRRAEMRREFLKQRTNPWKNASEAGYVFDTALQRFLSMKVTQFEYFTVNKRTSLFGFFVIVVPMFTFGTLIWNERTQREQKIRSGELRYKDRLFKLA
;
A
#
# COMPACT_ATOMS: atom_id res chain seq x y z
N MET A 1 -22.59 -27.36 -24.25
CA MET A 1 -24.04 -27.18 -24.10
C MET A 1 -24.27 -26.54 -22.73
N ALA A 2 -25.23 -25.62 -22.58
CA ALA A 2 -25.43 -24.96 -21.29
C ALA A 2 -26.15 -25.89 -20.30
N ASN A 3 -25.69 -25.94 -19.05
CA ASN A 3 -26.35 -26.68 -17.96
C ASN A 3 -27.69 -26.07 -17.57
N ASN A 4 -28.44 -26.74 -16.69
CA ASN A 4 -29.71 -26.27 -16.09
C ASN A 4 -29.64 -24.87 -15.43
N TYR A 5 -28.43 -24.35 -15.20
CA TYR A 5 -28.17 -23.02 -14.62
C TYR A 5 -27.70 -21.98 -15.64
N GLY A 6 -27.75 -22.28 -16.94
CA GLY A 6 -27.28 -21.40 -18.01
C GLY A 6 -25.74 -21.26 -18.11
N LEU A 7 -25.00 -22.00 -17.29
CA LEU A 7 -23.53 -21.98 -17.25
C LEU A 7 -22.93 -23.04 -18.18
N SER A 8 -21.74 -22.74 -18.72
CA SER A 8 -20.92 -23.75 -19.40
C SER A 8 -20.48 -24.84 -18.41
N ASP A 9 -20.34 -26.07 -18.87
CA ASP A 9 -19.83 -27.20 -18.07
C ASP A 9 -18.48 -26.90 -17.42
N ALA A 10 -17.61 -26.17 -18.14
CA ALA A 10 -16.29 -25.78 -17.65
C ALA A 10 -16.39 -24.81 -16.47
N GLU A 11 -17.25 -23.80 -16.55
CA GLU A 11 -17.47 -22.81 -15.50
C GLU A 11 -18.07 -23.45 -14.25
N LEU A 12 -19.03 -24.36 -14.45
CA LEU A 12 -19.65 -25.11 -13.37
C LEU A 12 -18.62 -25.98 -12.62
N ASN A 13 -17.69 -26.61 -13.34
CA ASN A 13 -16.60 -27.36 -12.73
C ASN A 13 -15.62 -26.45 -11.97
N LEU A 14 -15.30 -25.27 -12.50
CA LEU A 14 -14.49 -24.28 -11.77
C LEU A 14 -15.17 -23.83 -10.47
N ILE A 15 -16.48 -23.56 -10.48
CA ILE A 15 -17.22 -23.19 -9.27
C ILE A 15 -17.19 -24.31 -8.24
N LYS A 16 -17.41 -25.57 -8.67
CA LYS A 16 -17.35 -26.73 -7.79
C LYS A 16 -15.97 -26.89 -7.14
N THR A 17 -14.90 -26.73 -7.91
CA THR A 17 -13.52 -26.84 -7.38
C THR A 17 -13.16 -25.69 -6.42
N GLN A 18 -13.65 -24.47 -6.67
CA GLN A 18 -13.48 -23.37 -5.72
C GLN A 18 -14.27 -23.59 -4.42
N ALA A 19 -15.51 -24.08 -4.54
CA ALA A 19 -16.36 -24.39 -3.40
C ALA A 19 -15.76 -25.51 -2.54
N SER A 20 -15.23 -26.57 -3.16
CA SER A 20 -14.58 -27.67 -2.44
C SER A 20 -13.34 -27.21 -1.69
N ARG A 21 -12.46 -26.42 -2.33
CA ARG A 21 -11.27 -25.82 -1.67
C ARG A 21 -11.66 -24.95 -0.48
N ARG A 22 -12.70 -24.11 -0.61
CA ARG A 22 -13.18 -23.26 0.49
C ARG A 22 -13.72 -24.09 1.65
N ALA A 23 -14.49 -25.14 1.35
CA ALA A 23 -15.04 -26.02 2.37
C ALA A 23 -13.94 -26.78 3.13
N GLU A 24 -12.90 -27.21 2.41
CA GLU A 24 -11.72 -27.88 2.99
C GLU A 24 -10.97 -26.94 3.95
N MET A 25 -10.56 -25.75 3.50
CA MET A 25 -9.87 -24.77 4.35
C MET A 25 -10.71 -24.38 5.58
N ARG A 26 -12.03 -24.22 5.42
CA ARG A 26 -12.93 -23.92 6.55
C ARG A 26 -12.99 -25.08 7.53
N ARG A 27 -13.02 -26.33 7.06
CA ARG A 27 -13.04 -27.52 7.91
C ARG A 27 -11.77 -27.61 8.75
N GLU A 28 -10.61 -27.36 8.15
CA GLU A 28 -9.33 -27.32 8.86
C GLU A 28 -9.29 -26.22 9.91
N PHE A 29 -9.69 -25.01 9.55
CA PHE A 29 -9.74 -23.87 10.48
C PHE A 29 -10.67 -24.15 11.66
N LEU A 30 -11.87 -24.66 11.41
CA LEU A 30 -12.82 -25.00 12.48
C LEU A 30 -12.25 -26.08 13.39
N LYS A 31 -11.64 -27.15 12.85
CA LYS A 31 -11.00 -28.21 13.63
C LYS A 31 -9.93 -27.66 14.58
N GLN A 32 -9.10 -26.73 14.10
CA GLN A 32 -8.06 -26.12 14.92
C GLN A 32 -8.64 -25.16 15.95
N ARG A 33 -9.61 -24.33 15.56
CA ARG A 33 -10.23 -23.33 16.44
C ARG A 33 -11.05 -23.95 17.56
N THR A 34 -11.76 -25.04 17.30
CA THR A 34 -12.61 -25.69 18.32
C THR A 34 -11.83 -26.63 19.23
N ASN A 35 -10.53 -26.83 19.03
CA ASN A 35 -9.72 -27.70 19.89
C ASN A 35 -9.37 -26.98 21.22
N PRO A 36 -9.93 -27.42 22.37
CA PRO A 36 -9.72 -26.74 23.64
C PRO A 36 -8.28 -26.87 24.15
N TRP A 37 -7.62 -28.00 23.89
CA TRP A 37 -6.25 -28.25 24.38
C TRP A 37 -5.22 -27.35 23.71
N LYS A 38 -5.35 -27.15 22.40
CA LYS A 38 -4.43 -26.32 21.61
C LYS A 38 -4.57 -24.83 21.93
N ASN A 39 -5.79 -24.36 22.14
CA ASN A 39 -6.06 -22.97 22.54
C ASN A 39 -5.62 -22.65 23.98
N ALA A 40 -5.54 -23.66 24.85
CA ALA A 40 -5.06 -23.50 26.22
C ALA A 40 -3.54 -23.50 26.34
N SER A 41 -2.82 -24.15 25.42
CA SER A 41 -1.35 -24.25 25.43
C SER A 41 -0.63 -23.13 24.66
N GLU A 42 -1.23 -22.60 23.60
CA GLU A 42 -0.67 -21.52 22.76
C GLU A 42 -1.43 -20.20 23.00
N ALA A 43 -0.95 -19.08 22.44
CA ALA A 43 -1.48 -17.72 22.64
C ALA A 43 -2.90 -17.45 22.05
N GLY A 44 -3.76 -18.47 21.98
CA GLY A 44 -5.18 -18.33 21.65
C GLY A 44 -5.52 -18.02 20.19
N TYR A 45 -4.53 -17.95 19.29
CA TYR A 45 -4.74 -17.70 17.87
C TYR A 45 -4.41 -18.92 17.01
N VAL A 46 -5.15 -19.09 15.90
CA VAL A 46 -4.90 -20.13 14.91
C VAL A 46 -3.93 -19.57 13.86
N PHE A 47 -2.77 -20.20 13.71
CA PHE A 47 -1.79 -19.80 12.72
C PHE A 47 -2.27 -20.07 11.29
N ASP A 48 -2.30 -19.03 10.45
CA ASP A 48 -2.64 -19.13 9.04
C ASP A 48 -1.38 -18.98 8.17
N THR A 49 -0.99 -20.07 7.51
CA THR A 49 0.15 -20.10 6.58
C THR A 49 -0.07 -19.20 5.35
N ALA A 50 -1.32 -18.99 4.92
CA ALA A 50 -1.61 -18.12 3.78
C ALA A 50 -1.37 -16.65 4.14
N LEU A 51 -1.80 -16.24 5.33
CA LEU A 51 -1.53 -14.90 5.85
C LEU A 51 -0.02 -14.66 6.04
N GLN A 52 0.70 -15.64 6.60
CA GLN A 52 2.16 -15.54 6.72
C GLN A 52 2.82 -15.36 5.36
N ARG A 53 2.46 -16.18 4.36
CA ARG A 53 3.02 -16.07 2.99
C ARG A 53 2.74 -14.70 2.36
N PHE A 54 1.54 -14.16 2.58
CA PHE A 54 1.20 -12.82 2.10
C PHE A 54 2.07 -11.75 2.76
N LEU A 55 2.26 -11.81 4.08
CA LEU A 55 3.14 -10.90 4.80
C LEU A 55 4.59 -11.04 4.35
N SER A 56 5.10 -12.26 4.21
CA SER A 56 6.43 -12.52 3.68
C SER A 56 6.61 -11.92 2.28
N MET A 57 5.62 -12.07 1.40
CA MET A 57 5.64 -11.47 0.06
C MET A 57 5.69 -9.94 0.10
N LYS A 58 5.05 -9.29 1.08
CA LYS A 58 5.12 -7.83 1.26
C LYS A 58 6.51 -7.37 1.71
N VAL A 59 7.17 -8.16 2.56
CA VAL A 59 8.52 -7.84 3.03
C VAL A 59 9.57 -8.07 1.93
N THR A 60 9.43 -9.13 1.13
CA THR A 60 10.39 -9.47 0.06
C THR A 60 10.13 -8.75 -1.27
N GLN A 61 9.26 -7.73 -1.31
CA GLN A 61 8.92 -7.01 -2.54
C GLN A 61 10.14 -6.43 -3.27
N PHE A 62 11.16 -6.01 -2.52
CA PHE A 62 12.37 -5.44 -3.08
C PHE A 62 13.24 -6.50 -3.79
N GLU A 63 13.26 -7.74 -3.30
CA GLU A 63 14.05 -8.83 -3.92
C GLU A 63 13.54 -9.18 -5.32
N TYR A 64 12.22 -9.06 -5.52
CA TYR A 64 11.57 -9.31 -6.81
C TYR A 64 11.36 -8.04 -7.65
N PHE A 65 11.90 -6.90 -7.21
CA PHE A 65 11.77 -5.66 -7.94
C PHE A 65 12.55 -5.73 -9.26
N THR A 66 11.89 -5.36 -10.35
CA THR A 66 12.52 -5.25 -11.68
C THR A 66 12.37 -3.83 -12.21
N VAL A 67 13.45 -3.30 -12.77
CA VAL A 67 13.47 -1.97 -13.37
C VAL A 67 12.75 -2.04 -14.71
N ASN A 68 11.68 -1.25 -14.86
CA ASN A 68 10.87 -1.13 -16.07
C ASN A 68 10.63 0.37 -16.32
N LYS A 69 10.41 0.76 -17.58
CA LYS A 69 10.05 2.13 -17.97
C LYS A 69 8.90 2.69 -17.10
N ARG A 70 7.90 1.87 -16.80
CA ARG A 70 6.77 2.27 -15.93
C ARG A 70 7.20 2.54 -14.49
N THR A 71 8.03 1.67 -13.89
CA THR A 71 8.47 1.82 -12.50
C THR A 71 9.46 2.98 -12.34
N SER A 72 10.36 3.16 -13.32
CA SER A 72 11.28 4.30 -13.36
C SER A 72 10.55 5.63 -13.51
N LEU A 73 9.56 5.71 -14.40
CA LEU A 73 8.78 6.93 -14.62
C LEU A 73 7.95 7.29 -13.37
N PHE A 74 7.35 6.29 -12.72
CA PHE A 74 6.66 6.49 -11.44
C PHE A 74 7.61 7.03 -10.37
N GLY A 75 8.80 6.42 -10.20
CA GLY A 75 9.80 6.90 -9.25
C GLY A 75 10.24 8.34 -9.52
N PHE A 76 10.46 8.70 -10.78
CA PHE A 76 10.80 10.07 -11.17
C PHE A 76 9.70 11.07 -10.79
N PHE A 77 8.43 10.80 -11.14
CA PHE A 77 7.33 11.70 -10.83
C PHE A 77 7.00 11.78 -9.34
N VAL A 78 7.20 10.72 -8.58
CA VAL A 78 6.87 10.70 -7.14
C VAL A 78 7.98 11.29 -6.28
N ILE A 79 9.24 11.16 -6.70
CA ILE A 79 10.38 11.61 -5.89
C ILE A 79 10.93 12.93 -6.42
N VAL A 80 11.30 12.96 -7.69
CA VAL A 80 12.08 14.06 -8.28
C VAL A 80 11.21 15.29 -8.45
N VAL A 81 10.00 15.14 -9.00
CA VAL A 81 9.10 16.27 -9.25
C VAL A 81 8.71 17.00 -7.95
N PRO A 82 8.23 16.34 -6.88
CA PRO A 82 7.93 17.03 -5.62
C PRO A 82 9.13 17.77 -5.03
N MET A 83 10.33 17.19 -5.10
CA MET A 83 11.54 17.83 -4.60
C MET A 83 11.84 19.14 -5.33
N PHE A 84 11.75 19.14 -6.67
CA PHE A 84 11.96 20.36 -7.47
C PHE A 84 10.83 21.38 -7.30
N THR A 85 9.57 20.94 -7.25
CA THR A 85 8.43 21.85 -7.04
C THR A 85 8.52 22.55 -5.69
N PHE A 86 8.83 21.81 -4.61
CA PHE A 86 8.97 22.41 -3.28
C PHE A 86 10.17 23.36 -3.20
N GLY A 87 11.32 22.98 -3.78
CA GLY A 87 12.50 23.83 -3.83
C GLY A 87 12.25 25.15 -4.58
N THR A 88 11.58 25.09 -5.74
CA THR A 88 11.26 26.29 -6.53
C THR A 88 10.21 27.19 -5.88
N LEU A 89 9.21 26.61 -5.20
CA LEU A 89 8.23 27.38 -4.44
C LEU A 89 8.89 28.17 -3.31
N ILE A 90 9.75 27.53 -2.51
CA ILE A 90 10.49 28.20 -1.43
C ILE A 90 11.42 29.27 -2.00
N TRP A 91 12.17 28.93 -3.07
CA TRP A 91 13.07 29.88 -3.70
C TRP A 91 12.32 31.14 -4.15
N ASN A 92 11.21 30.98 -4.86
CA ASN A 92 10.39 32.08 -5.35
C ASN A 92 9.83 32.92 -4.20
N GLU A 93 9.30 32.29 -3.14
CA GLU A 93 8.80 33.00 -1.96
C GLU A 93 9.90 33.84 -1.32
N ARG A 94 11.09 33.26 -1.11
CA ARG A 94 12.24 33.95 -0.52
C ARG A 94 12.71 35.12 -1.37
N THR A 95 12.92 34.91 -2.67
CA THR A 95 13.40 35.96 -3.58
C THR A 95 12.39 37.10 -3.70
N GLN A 96 11.10 36.80 -3.90
CA GLN A 96 10.06 37.85 -3.98
C GLN A 96 9.95 38.63 -2.69
N ARG A 97 10.07 37.94 -1.55
CA ARG A 97 10.03 38.59 -0.25
C ARG A 97 11.23 39.48 0.00
N GLU A 98 12.44 39.00 -0.30
CA GLU A 98 13.65 39.82 -0.21
C GLU A 98 13.56 41.06 -1.10
N GLN A 99 13.00 40.92 -2.30
CA GLN A 99 12.77 42.04 -3.20
C GLN A 99 11.81 43.09 -2.60
N LYS A 100 10.68 42.66 -2.03
CA LYS A 100 9.72 43.55 -1.33
C LYS A 100 10.33 44.25 -0.11
N ILE A 101 11.28 43.59 0.57
CA ILE A 101 12.02 44.19 1.68
C ILE A 101 12.96 45.27 1.16
N ARG A 102 13.69 45.01 0.06
CA ARG A 102 14.63 45.96 -0.56
C ARG A 102 13.95 47.15 -1.23
N SER A 103 12.78 46.97 -1.85
CA SER A 103 11.99 48.05 -2.46
C SER A 103 11.24 48.90 -1.42
N GLY A 104 11.19 48.47 -0.16
CA GLY A 104 10.48 49.17 0.91
C GLY A 104 8.96 48.94 0.90
N GLU A 105 8.43 48.11 0.01
CA GLU A 105 7.00 47.77 -0.04
C GLU A 105 6.53 47.04 1.22
N LEU A 106 7.40 46.24 1.84
CA LEU A 106 7.08 45.51 3.07
C LEU A 106 7.39 46.35 4.32
N ARG A 107 6.32 46.73 5.04
CA ARG A 107 6.42 47.44 6.32
C ARG A 107 7.22 46.64 7.35
N TYR A 108 8.00 47.32 8.18
CA TYR A 108 8.87 46.67 9.17
C TYR A 108 8.11 45.76 10.14
N LYS A 109 6.89 46.14 10.51
CA LYS A 109 6.02 45.35 11.39
C LYS A 109 5.55 44.01 10.80
N ASP A 110 5.56 43.86 9.49
CA ASP A 110 5.04 42.68 8.77
C ASP A 110 6.17 41.70 8.38
N ARG A 111 7.41 41.98 8.79
CA ARG A 111 8.57 41.08 8.61
C ARG A 111 8.51 39.91 9.61
N LEU A 112 8.76 38.68 9.16
CA LEU A 112 8.71 37.48 10.02
C LEU A 112 9.93 37.40 10.96
N PHE A 113 11.12 37.75 10.49
CA PHE A 113 12.37 37.71 11.26
C PHE A 113 12.87 39.14 11.50
N LYS A 114 12.53 39.72 12.65
CA LYS A 114 12.86 41.13 12.99
C LYS A 114 14.11 41.29 13.83
N LEU A 115 14.52 40.23 14.53
CA LEU A 115 15.52 40.25 15.62
C LEU A 115 16.55 39.11 15.52
N ALA A 116 16.60 38.41 14.38
CA ALA A 116 17.58 37.37 14.11
C ALA A 116 18.72 37.95 13.28
#